data_AF-A0A1F4CWD8-F1
#
_entry.id   AF-A0A1F4CWD8-F1
#
_cell.length_a   1.000
_cell.length_b   1.000
_cell.length_c   1.000
_cell.angle_alpha   90.00
_cell.angle_beta   90.00
_cell.angle_gamma   90.00
#
_symmetry.space_group_name_H-M   'P 1'
#
loop_
_entity.id
_entity.type
_entity.pdbx_description
1 polymer ?
#
loop_
_entity_poly.entity_id
_entity_poly.type
_entity_poly.pdbx_seq_one_letter_code
_entity_poly.pdbx_strand_id
1 'polypeptide(L)'
;MALITEHDRNYMKAFPATKKTEIIRQIMSRFPTEELNLEGNNNCAKTVLKLRARGLELIDLQALETAVTTVWYGKNTSYLGVVRSEVAALMLWEYKPDDEDVTTVRVWRF
;
A
#
# COMPACT_ATOMS: atom_id res chain seq x y z
N MET A 1 -0.04 -19.09 3.23
CA MET A 1 0.93 -18.00 3.02
C MET A 1 0.34 -16.74 3.64
N ALA A 2 1.00 -16.11 4.61
CA ALA A 2 0.45 -14.93 5.27
C ALA A 2 0.41 -13.75 4.28
N LEU A 3 -0.70 -12.99 4.27
CA LEU A 3 -0.86 -11.81 3.41
C LEU A 3 0.30 -10.83 3.59
N ILE A 4 0.67 -10.59 4.85
CA ILE A 4 1.80 -9.75 5.27
C ILE A 4 2.89 -10.66 5.86
N THR A 5 4.07 -10.60 5.26
CA THR A 5 5.23 -11.43 5.59
C THR A 5 6.06 -10.83 6.72
N GLU A 6 6.99 -11.60 7.26
CA GLU A 6 7.94 -11.11 8.27
C GLU A 6 8.87 -10.03 7.71
N HIS A 7 9.22 -10.12 6.41
CA HIS A 7 9.99 -9.09 5.73
C HIS A 7 9.25 -7.75 5.72
N ASP A 8 7.97 -7.74 5.37
CA ASP A 8 7.16 -6.51 5.38
C ASP A 8 7.06 -5.91 6.79
N ARG A 9 6.89 -6.76 7.82
CA ARG A 9 6.83 -6.32 9.22
C ARG A 9 8.16 -5.71 9.66
N ASN A 10 9.28 -6.31 9.29
CA ASN A 10 10.61 -5.81 9.64
C ASN A 10 10.92 -4.49 8.94
N TYR A 11 10.58 -4.36 7.65
CA TYR A 11 10.71 -3.10 6.95
C TYR A 11 9.85 -2.01 7.59
N MET A 12 8.57 -2.28 7.83
CA MET A 12 7.64 -1.33 8.45
C MET A 12 8.15 -0.83 9.81
N LYS A 13 8.73 -1.71 10.63
CA LYS A 13 9.34 -1.35 11.92
C LYS A 13 10.60 -0.49 11.77
N ALA A 14 11.42 -0.77 10.75
CA ALA A 14 12.66 -0.05 10.49
C ALA A 14 12.43 1.28 9.73
N PHE A 15 11.26 1.46 9.10
CA PHE A 15 10.97 2.61 8.27
C PHE A 15 10.92 3.90 9.10
N PRO A 16 11.61 4.98 8.69
CA PRO A 16 11.69 6.21 9.49
C PRO A 16 10.32 6.85 9.75
N ALA A 17 10.00 7.07 11.03
CA ALA A 17 8.71 7.63 11.45
C ALA A 17 8.43 9.04 10.88
N THR A 18 9.47 9.86 10.74
CA THR A 18 9.38 11.20 10.13
C THR A 18 8.99 11.10 8.65
N LYS A 19 9.61 10.18 7.90
CA LYS A 19 9.31 9.94 6.49
C LYS A 19 7.91 9.34 6.30
N LYS A 20 7.52 8.41 7.17
CA LYS A 20 6.15 7.85 7.20
C LYS A 20 5.11 8.96 7.34
N THR A 21 5.28 9.83 8.32
CA THR A 21 4.38 10.97 8.56
C THR A 21 4.31 11.89 7.35
N GLU A 22 5.44 12.17 6.71
CA GLU A 22 5.49 12.96 5.47
C GLU A 22 4.66 12.33 4.36
N ILE A 23 4.86 11.04 4.08
CA ILE A 23 4.14 10.31 3.01
C ILE A 23 2.63 10.29 3.29
N ILE A 24 2.23 9.97 4.52
CA ILE A 24 0.82 9.99 4.92
C ILE A 24 0.22 11.38 4.72
N ARG A 25 0.93 12.45 5.10
CA ARG A 25 0.47 13.82 4.86
C ARG A 25 0.32 14.13 3.37
N GLN A 26 1.22 13.64 2.52
CA GLN A 26 1.11 13.80 1.07
C GLN A 26 -0.10 13.06 0.49
N ILE A 27 -0.36 11.83 0.95
CA ILE A 27 -1.55 11.05 0.58
C ILE A 27 -2.84 11.80 0.98
N MET A 28 -2.89 12.35 2.18
CA MET A 28 -4.09 13.05 2.70
C MET A 28 -4.31 14.42 2.06
N SER A 29 -3.29 15.04 1.47
CA SER A 29 -3.36 16.39 0.90
C SER A 29 -3.56 16.44 -0.61
N ARG A 30 -3.55 15.30 -1.29
CA ARG A 30 -3.66 15.20 -2.75
C ARG A 30 -4.63 14.10 -3.14
N PHE A 31 -5.32 14.30 -4.25
CA PHE A 31 -6.09 13.22 -4.85
C PHE A 31 -5.17 12.14 -5.43
N PRO A 32 -5.56 10.86 -5.38
CA PRO A 32 -4.80 9.80 -6.01
C PRO A 32 -4.77 10.02 -7.53
N THR A 33 -3.65 9.65 -8.14
CA THR A 33 -3.48 9.61 -9.60
C THR A 33 -4.21 8.44 -10.25
N GLU A 34 -4.52 7.40 -9.48
CA GLU A 34 -5.22 6.19 -9.93
C GLU A 34 -6.01 5.61 -8.75
N GLU A 35 -7.23 5.12 -9.03
CA GLU A 35 -8.09 4.43 -8.08
C GLU A 35 -8.72 3.22 -8.76
N LEU A 36 -8.68 2.07 -8.07
CA LEU A 36 -9.23 0.80 -8.54
C LEU A 36 -10.04 0.15 -7.42
N ASN A 37 -11.25 -0.30 -7.73
CA ASN A 37 -12.09 -1.11 -6.85
C ASN A 37 -12.18 -2.52 -7.43
N LEU A 38 -11.81 -3.52 -6.61
CA LEU A 38 -11.71 -4.91 -7.03
C LEU A 38 -12.60 -5.78 -6.14
N GLU A 39 -13.69 -6.29 -6.69
CA GLU A 39 -14.62 -7.20 -6.03
C GLU A 39 -14.13 -8.65 -6.14
N GLY A 40 -14.13 -9.36 -5.02
CA GLY A 40 -13.84 -10.78 -4.94
C GLY A 40 -12.73 -11.12 -3.92
N ASN A 41 -12.92 -12.27 -3.28
CA ASN A 41 -12.22 -12.69 -2.05
C ASN A 41 -10.69 -12.85 -2.20
N ASN A 42 -10.17 -12.93 -3.42
CA ASN A 42 -8.74 -13.13 -3.70
C ASN A 42 -8.00 -11.84 -4.12
N ASN A 43 -8.71 -10.73 -4.32
CA ASN A 43 -8.09 -9.52 -4.85
C ASN A 43 -7.14 -8.86 -3.85
N CYS A 44 -7.39 -8.98 -2.55
CA CYS A 44 -6.49 -8.51 -1.51
C CYS A 44 -5.09 -9.15 -1.67
N ALA A 45 -5.02 -10.48 -1.72
CA ALA A 45 -3.77 -11.21 -1.87
C ALA A 45 -3.06 -10.90 -3.19
N LYS A 46 -3.81 -10.84 -4.30
CA LYS A 46 -3.25 -10.48 -5.61
C LYS A 46 -2.68 -9.06 -5.63
N THR A 47 -3.37 -8.11 -4.99
CA THR A 47 -2.93 -6.72 -4.90
C THR A 47 -1.63 -6.61 -4.11
N VAL A 48 -1.53 -7.26 -2.95
CA VAL A 48 -0.30 -7.27 -2.16
C VAL A 48 0.88 -7.83 -2.97
N LEU A 49 0.68 -8.93 -3.72
CA LEU A 49 1.72 -9.48 -4.59
C LEU A 49 2.14 -8.50 -5.70
N LYS A 50 1.17 -7.79 -6.32
CA LYS A 50 1.46 -6.77 -7.34
C LYS A 50 2.24 -5.58 -6.77
N LEU A 51 1.92 -5.13 -5.56
CA LEU A 51 2.63 -4.01 -4.91
C LEU A 51 4.09 -4.37 -4.65
N ARG A 52 4.35 -5.57 -4.10
CA ARG A 52 5.73 -6.09 -3.93
C ARG A 52 6.45 -6.24 -5.26
N ALA A 53 5.80 -6.80 -6.29
CA ALA A 53 6.40 -6.96 -7.61
C ALA A 53 6.78 -5.64 -8.29
N ARG A 54 6.10 -4.54 -7.91
CA ARG A 54 6.42 -3.17 -8.33
C ARG A 54 7.54 -2.52 -7.49
N GLY A 55 8.08 -3.23 -6.51
CA GLY A 55 9.12 -2.73 -5.60
C GLY A 55 8.60 -1.77 -4.53
N LEU A 56 7.30 -1.79 -4.22
CA LEU A 56 6.77 -1.04 -3.09
C LEU A 56 6.88 -1.87 -1.81
N GLU A 57 7.22 -1.20 -0.73
CA GLU A 57 7.43 -1.80 0.60
C GLU A 57 6.38 -1.26 1.58
N LEU A 58 5.95 -2.11 2.52
CA LEU A 58 4.91 -1.78 3.50
C LEU A 58 5.43 -0.80 4.55
N ILE A 59 4.79 0.35 4.71
CA ILE A 59 5.18 1.37 5.71
C ILE A 59 4.11 1.63 6.77
N ASP A 60 2.87 1.23 6.53
CA ASP A 60 1.81 1.27 7.53
C ASP A 60 0.81 0.14 7.33
N LEU A 61 0.29 -0.37 8.45
CA LEU A 61 -0.77 -1.35 8.48
C LEU A 61 -1.70 -1.04 9.65
N GLN A 62 -2.99 -0.90 9.35
CA GLN A 62 -4.04 -0.67 10.32
C GLN A 62 -5.11 -1.74 10.14
N ALA A 63 -5.36 -2.50 11.19
CA ALA A 63 -6.44 -3.48 11.24
C ALA A 63 -7.61 -2.87 12.00
N LEU A 64 -8.79 -2.94 11.39
CA LEU A 64 -10.10 -2.63 11.96
C LEU A 64 -10.90 -3.93 12.07
N GLU A 65 -12.05 -3.88 12.74
CA GLU A 65 -12.87 -5.07 13.00
C GLU A 65 -13.24 -5.82 11.72
N THR A 66 -13.58 -5.10 10.65
CA THR A 66 -14.02 -5.66 9.36
C THR A 66 -13.19 -5.16 8.18
N ALA A 67 -12.06 -4.47 8.42
CA ALA A 67 -11.27 -3.90 7.34
C ALA A 67 -9.78 -3.88 7.67
N VAL A 68 -8.95 -3.91 6.63
CA VAL A 68 -7.50 -3.78 6.73
C VAL A 68 -7.05 -2.69 5.77
N THR A 69 -6.39 -1.67 6.30
CA THR A 69 -5.73 -0.63 5.51
C THR A 69 -4.22 -0.84 5.55
N THR A 70 -3.58 -0.71 4.39
CA THR A 70 -2.12 -0.75 4.28
C THR A 70 -1.62 0.39 3.41
N VAL A 71 -0.48 0.96 3.79
CA VAL A 71 0.22 1.98 3.00
C VAL A 71 1.55 1.40 2.55
N TRP A 72 1.79 1.51 1.26
CA TRP A 72 2.97 1.01 0.58
C TRP A 72 3.70 2.17 -0.07
N TYR A 73 5.02 2.12 -0.09
CA TYR A 73 5.84 3.18 -0.62
C TYR A 73 7.06 2.61 -1.35
N GLY A 74 7.42 3.24 -2.46
CA GLY A 74 8.59 2.88 -3.25
C GLY A 74 9.22 4.11 -3.89
N LYS A 75 10.54 4.05 -4.10
CA LYS A 75 11.29 5.08 -4.83
C LYS A 75 11.70 4.52 -6.17
N ASN A 76 11.34 5.21 -7.23
CA ASN A 76 11.80 4.86 -8.57
C ASN A 76 13.14 5.56 -8.81
N THR A 77 14.23 4.84 -8.57
CA THR A 77 15.58 5.34 -8.87
C THR A 77 15.89 5.13 -10.34
N SER A 78 16.37 6.17 -11.01
CA SER A 78 16.95 6.02 -12.35
C SER A 78 18.21 5.15 -12.30
N TYR A 79 18.64 4.65 -13.46
CA TYR A 79 19.86 3.85 -13.61
C TYR A 79 21.15 4.57 -13.13
N LEU A 80 21.08 5.90 -12.93
CA LEU A 80 22.15 6.75 -12.40
C LEU A 80 22.03 7.04 -10.89
N GLY A 81 21.14 6.33 -10.17
CA GLY A 81 20.94 6.49 -8.72
C GLY A 81 20.14 7.74 -8.31
N VAL A 82 19.70 8.55 -9.27
CA VAL A 82 18.84 9.72 -9.00
C VAL A 82 17.39 9.28 -8.86
N VAL A 83 16.74 9.62 -7.75
CA VAL A 83 15.29 9.39 -7.54
C VAL A 83 14.52 10.18 -8.59
N ARG A 84 13.81 9.47 -9.47
CA ARG A 84 13.05 10.06 -10.59
C ARG A 84 11.60 10.34 -10.20
N SER A 85 11.04 9.51 -9.32
CA SER A 85 9.71 9.72 -8.73
C SER A 85 9.54 8.87 -7.47
N GLU A 86 8.69 9.34 -6.56
CA GLU A 86 8.25 8.55 -5.40
C GLU A 86 6.81 8.07 -5.64
N VAL A 87 6.52 6.82 -5.29
CA VAL A 87 5.19 6.23 -5.47
C VAL A 87 4.68 5.77 -4.12
N ALA A 88 3.44 6.14 -3.80
CA ALA A 88 2.73 5.59 -2.66
C ALA A 88 1.44 4.91 -3.11
N ALA A 89 1.06 3.82 -2.44
CA ALA A 89 -0.20 3.15 -2.66
C ALA A 89 -0.90 2.87 -1.33
N LEU A 90 -2.19 3.17 -1.27
CA LEU A 90 -3.07 2.79 -0.18
C LEU A 90 -3.94 1.64 -0.66
N MET A 91 -3.94 0.54 0.08
CA MET A 91 -4.85 -0.59 -0.15
C MET A 91 -5.77 -0.71 1.06
N LEU A 92 -7.07 -0.63 0.81
CA LEU A 92 -8.14 -0.91 1.76
C LEU A 92 -8.80 -2.23 1.34
N TRP A 93 -8.85 -3.19 2.25
CA TRP A 93 -9.63 -4.41 2.10
C TRP A 93 -10.77 -4.39 3.12
N GLU A 94 -11.99 -4.59 2.66
CA GLU A 94 -13.20 -4.60 3.47
C GLU A 94 -13.86 -5.97 3.37
N TYR A 95 -14.02 -6.62 4.53
CA TYR A 95 -14.77 -7.86 4.65
C TYR A 95 -16.26 -7.56 4.62
N LYS A 96 -16.99 -8.24 3.75
CA LYS A 96 -18.45 -8.16 3.68
C LYS A 96 -19.05 -9.55 3.91
N PRO A 97 -19.74 -9.81 5.03
CA PRO A 97 -20.26 -11.14 5.33
C PRO A 97 -21.36 -11.62 4.36
N ASP A 98 -22.11 -10.69 3.78
CA ASP A 98 -23.26 -10.97 2.90
C ASP A 98 -22.98 -10.68 1.41
N ASP A 99 -21.75 -10.32 1.04
CA ASP A 99 -21.36 -9.84 -0.31
C ASP A 99 -19.90 -10.24 -0.61
N GLU A 100 -19.39 -9.93 -1.80
CA GLU A 100 -17.97 -10.11 -2.12
C GLU A 100 -17.09 -9.08 -1.39
N ASP A 101 -15.96 -9.54 -0.86
CA ASP A 101 -14.95 -8.65 -0.29
C ASP A 101 -14.51 -7.61 -1.32
N VAL A 102 -14.33 -6.38 -0.86
CA VAL A 102 -13.87 -5.28 -1.72
C VAL A 102 -12.43 -4.95 -1.39
N THR A 103 -11.59 -4.87 -2.43
CA THR A 103 -10.23 -4.31 -2.32
C THR A 103 -10.15 -3.02 -3.12
N THR A 104 -10.04 -1.89 -2.43
CA THR A 104 -9.78 -0.58 -3.03
C THR A 104 -8.29 -0.29 -3.00
N VAL A 105 -7.75 0.14 -4.14
CA VAL A 105 -6.34 0.54 -4.28
C VAL A 105 -6.29 1.96 -4.83
N ARG A 106 -5.60 2.84 -4.13
CA ARG A 106 -5.33 4.21 -4.56
C ARG A 106 -3.83 4.43 -4.69
N VAL A 107 -3.40 5.13 -5.73
CA VAL A 107 -1.98 5.35 -6.03
C VAL A 107 -1.66 6.82 -6.19
N TRP A 108 -0.57 7.27 -5.58
CA TRP A 108 0.00 8.61 -5.72
C TRP A 108 1.38 8.53 -6.36
N ARG A 109 1.68 9.50 -7.21
CA ARG A 109 3.02 9.73 -7.78
C ARG A 109 3.46 11.14 -7.42
N PHE A 110 4.61 11.27 -6.78
CA PHE A 110 5.19 12.52 -6.31
C PHE A 110 6.37 12.95 -7.19
#